data_AF-A0A6V7J690-F1
#
_entry.id   AF-A0A6V7J690-F1
#
_cell.length_a   1.000
_cell.length_b   1.000
_cell.length_c   1.000
_cell.angle_alpha   90.00
_cell.angle_beta   90.00
_cell.angle_gamma   90.00
#
_symmetry.space_group_name_H-M   'P 1'
#
loop_
_entity.id
_entity.type
_entity.pdbx_description
1 polymer ?
#
loop_
_entity_poly.entity_id
_entity_poly.type
_entity_poly.pdbx_seq_one_letter_code
_entity_poly.pdbx_strand_id
1 'polypeptide(L)' 'HPRGTFLHHNFVCAILNDVFGIQARGGCACAGRYAHDLMGIDNDLARKYEAVLLD' A
#
# COMPACT_ATOMS: atom_id res chain seq x y z
N HIS A 1 -0.24 -23.29 10.70
CA HIS A 1 0.91 -24.24 10.67
C HIS A 1 2.23 -23.65 11.22
N PRO A 2 2.59 -23.61 12.49
CA PRO A 2 2.80 -22.30 13.19
C PRO A 2 2.57 -20.97 12.39
N ARG A 3 1.79 -21.01 11.30
CA ARG A 3 1.89 -20.36 9.98
C ARG A 3 0.46 -19.97 9.70
N GLY A 4 0.16 -18.73 9.97
CA GLY A 4 -1.15 -18.19 9.73
C GLY A 4 -1.16 -16.79 10.23
N THR A 5 -0.41 -15.90 9.59
CA THR A 5 -0.47 -14.49 9.95
C THR A 5 -0.28 -13.54 8.78
N PHE A 6 0.08 -14.02 7.58
CA PHE A 6 0.17 -13.15 6.41
C PHE A 6 -0.46 -13.82 5.19
N LEU A 7 -1.71 -13.48 4.94
CA LEU A 7 -2.33 -13.69 3.64
C LEU A 7 -1.85 -12.57 2.72
N HIS A 8 -1.41 -12.93 1.52
CA HIS A 8 -1.06 -11.92 0.52
C HIS A 8 -2.28 -11.03 0.28
N HIS A 9 -2.12 -9.70 0.35
CA HIS A 9 -3.26 -8.78 0.25
C HIS A 9 -4.10 -9.01 -1.02
N ASN A 10 -3.47 -9.31 -2.16
CA ASN A 10 -4.19 -9.66 -3.39
C ASN A 10 -5.10 -10.89 -3.26
N PHE A 11 -4.73 -11.87 -2.43
CA PHE A 11 -5.58 -13.04 -2.18
C PHE A 11 -6.88 -12.63 -1.47
N VAL A 12 -6.79 -11.73 -0.49
CA VAL A 12 -7.98 -11.18 0.19
C VAL A 12 -8.82 -10.35 -0.77
N CYS A 13 -8.19 -9.53 -1.63
CA CYS A 13 -8.91 -8.76 -2.64
C CYS A 13 -9.63 -9.65 -3.67
N ALA A 14 -9.00 -10.73 -4.13
CA ALA A 14 -9.63 -11.68 -5.04
C ALA A 14 -10.89 -12.31 -4.44
N ILE A 15 -10.84 -12.72 -3.17
CA ILE A 15 -12.01 -13.26 -2.48
C ILE A 15 -13.15 -12.23 -2.41
N LEU A 16 -12.83 -11.00 -2.01
CA LEU A 16 -13.83 -9.92 -1.91
C LEU A 16 -14.48 -9.63 -3.26
N ASN A 17 -13.69 -9.58 -4.33
CA ASN A 17 -14.17 -9.32 -5.69
C ASN A 17 -15.01 -10.48 -6.24
N ASP A 18 -14.46 -11.70 -6.19
CA ASP A 18 -14.98 -12.82 -6.99
C ASP A 18 -16.05 -13.62 -6.25
N VAL A 19 -16.01 -13.65 -4.92
CA VAL A 19 -16.97 -14.40 -4.09
C VAL A 19 -18.08 -13.50 -3.57
N PHE A 20 -17.73 -12.27 -3.18
CA PHE A 20 -18.67 -11.35 -2.53
C PHE A 20 -19.11 -10.18 -3.41
N GLY A 21 -18.51 -9.99 -4.59
CA GLY A 21 -18.82 -8.86 -5.48
C GLY A 21 -18.42 -7.49 -4.93
N ILE A 22 -17.64 -7.45 -3.84
CA ILE A 22 -17.16 -6.22 -3.21
C ILE A 22 -15.90 -5.77 -3.94
N GLN A 23 -15.95 -4.62 -4.60
CA GLN A 23 -14.80 -4.09 -5.34
C GLN A 23 -13.70 -3.61 -4.39
N ALA A 24 -12.71 -4.48 -4.16
CA ALA A 24 -11.52 -4.22 -3.39
C ALA A 24 -10.29 -4.23 -4.29
N ARG A 25 -9.39 -3.25 -4.12
CA ARG A 25 -8.09 -3.19 -4.78
C ARG A 25 -6.98 -3.39 -3.75
N GLY A 26 -6.09 -4.33 -4.06
CA GLY A 26 -4.88 -4.55 -3.29
C GLY A 26 -3.88 -3.43 -3.52
N GLY A 27 -3.34 -2.87 -2.44
CA GLY A 27 -2.46 -1.70 -2.52
C GLY A 27 -3.27 -0.41 -2.64
N CYS A 28 -2.97 0.54 -1.76
CA CYS A 28 -3.60 1.84 -1.77
C CYS A 28 -2.75 2.84 -2.53
N ALA A 29 -3.39 3.80 -3.23
CA ALA A 29 -2.74 5.08 -3.56
C ALA A 29 -2.22 5.80 -2.30
N CYS A 30 -2.85 5.54 -1.14
CA CYS A 30 -2.48 5.96 0.21
C CYS A 30 -1.40 5.09 0.90
N ALA A 31 -0.86 4.08 0.22
CA ALA A 31 0.33 3.38 0.71
C ALA A 31 1.57 4.29 0.64
N GLY A 32 1.45 5.53 0.17
CA GLY A 32 2.49 6.55 0.26
C GLY A 32 3.11 6.63 1.65
N ARG A 33 2.30 6.68 2.72
CA ARG A 33 2.83 6.69 4.10
C ARG A 33 3.62 5.41 4.42
N TYR A 34 3.09 4.24 4.05
CA TYR A 34 3.78 2.97 4.27
C TYR A 34 5.07 2.83 3.44
N ALA A 35 5.08 3.31 2.19
CA ALA A 35 6.25 3.34 1.34
C ALA A 35 7.28 4.35 1.86
N HIS A 36 6.83 5.50 2.37
CA HIS A 36 7.69 6.48 3.03
C HIS A 36 8.33 5.85 4.27
N ASP A 37 7.56 5.19 5.12
CA ASP A 37 8.06 4.52 6.32
C ASP A 37 9.05 3.39 5.98
N LEU A 38 8.76 2.57 4.94
CA LEU A 38 9.64 1.50 4.49
C LEU A 38 10.95 2.01 3.87
N MET A 39 10.90 3.15 3.18
CA MET A 39 12.03 3.76 2.48
C MET A 39 12.76 4.81 3.35
N GLY A 40 12.33 5.02 4.59
CA GLY A 40 12.91 6.02 5.50
C GLY A 40 12.72 7.48 5.04
N ILE A 41 11.64 7.75 4.29
CA ILE A 41 11.33 9.09 3.79
C ILE A 41 10.52 9.85 4.85
N ASP A 42 11.17 10.77 5.55
CA ASP A 42 10.49 11.70 6.45
C ASP A 42 9.75 12.82 5.69
N ASN A 43 9.00 13.66 6.42
CA ASN A 43 8.22 14.74 5.82
C ASN A 43 9.09 15.83 5.15
N ASP A 44 10.32 16.05 5.61
CA ASP A 44 11.22 17.04 5.02
C ASP A 44 11.80 16.53 3.70
N LEU A 45 12.17 15.25 3.65
CA LEU A 45 12.61 14.59 2.44
C LEU A 45 11.48 14.45 1.42
N ALA A 46 10.27 14.12 1.86
CA ALA A 46 9.08 14.09 1.01
C ALA A 46 8.82 15.45 0.33
N ARG A 47 8.90 16.55 1.08
CA ARG A 47 8.75 17.92 0.52
C ARG A 47 9.85 18.27 -0.49
N LYS A 48 11.08 17.82 -0.27
CA LYS A 48 12.18 18.01 -1.25
C LYS A 48 11.89 17.26 -2.56
N TYR A 49 11.40 16.02 -2.48
CA TYR A 49 11.02 15.28 -3.67
C TYR A 49 9.86 15.93 -4.40
N GLU A 50 8.84 16.40 -3.69
CA GLU A 50 7.72 17.14 -4.27
C GLU A 50 8.19 18.39 -5.01
N ALA A 51 9.09 19.18 -4.39
CA ALA A 51 9.64 20.38 -5.01
C ALA A 51 10.43 20.07 -6.30
N VAL A 52 11.19 18.97 -6.36
CA VAL A 52 11.93 18.55 -7.56
C VAL A 52 11.02 18.00 -8.66
N LEU A 53 9.92 17.33 -8.30
CA LEU A 53 8.99 16.74 -9.26
C LEU A 53 8.03 17.77 -9.90
N LEU A 54 7.85 18.92 -9.25
CA LEU A 54 6.95 19.99 -9.70
C LEU A 54 7.67 21.14 -10.44
N ASP A 55 9.00 21.10 -10.49
CA ASP A 55 9.86 22.00 -11.30
C ASP A 55 10.02 21.46 -12.73
#